data_AF-A0A940RMS3-F1
#
_entry.id   AF-A0A940RMS3-F1
#
_cell.length_a   1.000
_cell.length_b   1.000
_cell.length_c   1.000
_cell.angle_alpha   90.00
_cell.angle_beta   90.00
_cell.angle_gamma   90.00
#
_symmetry.space_group_name_H-M   'P 1'
#
loop_
_entity.id
_entity.type
_entity.pdbx_description
1 polymer ?
#
loop_
_entity_poly.entity_id
_entity_poly.type
_entity_poly.pdbx_seq_one_letter_code
_entity_poly.pdbx_strand_id
1 'polypeptide(L)'
;MAVLLIQHPVRFPVAAVRRALTRYYPSLAWRAGDEDHGGNDDVASFLRPHTILGRGANDMVMLCVTLHEAPYRPANGHQPPAHAMHLTISRPSLDDENDARGIALIAATAIAVEEDERAWLQLAPGETWLDPTDMRSLAKMLEGDPALRQRGQVGRPEALDGGEAPVPAPAPAPEAEQPPVEAKAPASRLGSFTLLHDGNLFIDWDKIEQAMNAIDPGGNWSGVVIPQGMGFCQGRAKIMLIASPIPCEPQAIANCYQRSHWFAEADKARVARHRGYVTVLVDAPDDYQARAQTAKAATILVGIIALLPQVAAVMNDMVSTIFSPERTKQLVSILHHDEVPIQLWTWVAPNSLSDGDVSLTTGGLEPFLGYEVEVWNAPHPLALVDARVVELLRYLLINGPVIAHGDTIGTSEEDQSIRCFFGPSRADRTTPVKAMFVEFDIDRPDRPRKDMPLPPTLRPDAPAGASPPTPARPGGAPLPARRPATFGRKGL
;
A
#
# COMPACT_ATOMS: atom_id res chain seq x y z
N MET A 1 -11.43 19.88 4.52
CA MET A 1 -10.46 20.73 3.78
C MET A 1 -10.49 22.09 4.42
N ALA A 2 -9.34 22.65 4.78
CA ALA A 2 -9.27 23.98 5.37
C ALA A 2 -9.23 25.05 4.26
N VAL A 3 -9.84 26.20 4.52
CA VAL A 3 -9.94 27.33 3.60
C VAL A 3 -9.44 28.59 4.30
N LEU A 4 -8.47 29.26 3.70
CA LEU A 4 -7.92 30.53 4.19
C LEU A 4 -8.28 31.65 3.20
N LEU A 5 -9.10 32.59 3.62
CA LEU A 5 -9.52 33.75 2.84
C LEU A 5 -8.51 34.88 2.97
N ILE A 6 -8.17 35.53 1.86
CA ILE A 6 -7.16 36.61 1.83
C ILE A 6 -7.64 37.79 0.96
N GLN A 7 -7.16 39.00 1.25
CA GLN A 7 -7.55 40.22 0.54
C GLN A 7 -6.65 40.53 -0.66
N HIS A 8 -5.40 40.10 -0.60
CA HIS A 8 -4.37 40.44 -1.58
C HIS A 8 -3.60 39.19 -2.02
N PRO A 9 -2.96 39.21 -3.21
CA PRO A 9 -2.03 38.16 -3.58
C PRO A 9 -0.91 38.04 -2.54
N VAL A 10 -0.70 36.82 -2.07
CA VAL A 10 0.33 36.49 -1.07
C VAL A 10 1.43 35.65 -1.72
N ARG A 11 2.62 35.63 -1.13
CA ARG A 11 3.63 34.62 -1.43
C ARG A 11 3.42 33.40 -0.54
N PHE A 12 3.99 32.27 -0.91
CA PHE A 12 3.99 31.09 -0.04
C PHE A 12 5.21 31.19 0.89
N PRO A 13 5.02 31.36 2.21
CA PRO A 13 6.12 31.60 3.14
C PRO A 13 6.76 30.27 3.56
N VAL A 14 7.53 29.68 2.63
CA VAL A 14 8.16 28.36 2.74
C VAL A 14 8.87 28.15 4.07
N ALA A 15 9.78 29.08 4.44
CA ALA A 15 10.55 28.96 5.68
C ALA A 15 9.67 29.06 6.94
N ALA A 16 8.65 29.90 6.94
CA ALA A 16 7.75 30.07 8.08
C ALA A 16 6.89 28.82 8.30
N VAL A 17 6.34 28.24 7.23
CA VAL A 17 5.56 27.01 7.27
C VAL A 17 6.44 25.85 7.79
N ARG A 18 7.64 25.66 7.22
CA ARG A 18 8.58 24.62 7.68
C ARG A 18 8.94 24.80 9.14
N ARG A 19 9.31 26.00 9.59
CA ARG A 19 9.66 26.27 10.99
C ARG A 19 8.50 25.98 11.93
N ALA A 20 7.30 26.41 11.57
CA ALA A 20 6.12 26.17 12.37
C ALA A 20 5.89 24.67 12.52
N LEU A 21 5.82 23.92 11.41
CA LEU A 21 5.60 22.48 11.46
C LEU A 21 6.70 21.72 12.22
N THR A 22 7.97 22.07 12.03
CA THR A 22 9.08 21.47 12.81
C THR A 22 8.96 21.76 14.30
N ARG A 23 8.50 22.95 14.69
CA ARG A 23 8.31 23.31 16.11
C ARG A 23 7.20 22.47 16.75
N TYR A 24 6.08 22.27 16.06
CA TYR A 24 4.91 21.58 16.61
C TYR A 24 4.98 20.05 16.46
N TYR A 25 5.58 19.57 15.37
CA TYR A 25 5.75 18.16 15.00
C TYR A 25 7.23 17.83 14.74
N PRO A 26 8.09 17.87 15.77
CA PRO A 26 9.54 17.70 15.63
C PRO A 26 9.96 16.27 15.27
N SER A 27 9.06 15.28 15.39
CA SER A 27 9.31 13.89 14.98
C SER A 27 9.33 13.70 13.46
N LEU A 28 8.90 14.72 12.71
CA LEU A 28 8.86 14.70 11.25
C LEU A 28 9.86 15.71 10.70
N ALA A 29 10.64 15.31 9.70
CA ALA A 29 11.47 16.20 8.91
C ALA A 29 10.61 16.85 7.82
N TRP A 30 10.42 18.18 7.92
CA TRP A 30 9.51 18.93 7.06
C TRP A 30 10.21 19.60 5.87
N ARG A 31 9.53 19.58 4.73
CA ARG A 31 9.82 20.37 3.52
C ARG A 31 8.54 21.02 3.01
N ALA A 32 8.53 22.31 2.73
CA ALA A 32 7.36 23.08 2.31
C ALA A 32 7.54 23.64 0.88
N GLY A 33 7.14 22.87 -0.13
CA GLY A 33 7.28 23.24 -1.53
C GLY A 33 8.63 22.84 -2.14
N ASP A 34 8.75 23.02 -3.46
CA ASP A 34 9.95 22.66 -4.21
C ASP A 34 11.11 23.64 -3.92
N GLU A 35 10.74 24.90 -3.67
CA GLU A 35 11.63 26.03 -3.39
C GLU A 35 12.11 26.07 -1.92
N ASP A 36 11.84 25.03 -1.14
CA ASP A 36 12.42 24.86 0.20
C ASP A 36 13.86 24.37 0.09
N HIS A 37 14.78 25.30 0.26
CA HIS A 37 16.23 25.10 0.25
C HIS A 37 16.79 25.02 1.67
N GLY A 38 15.93 25.02 2.69
CA GLY A 38 16.31 25.05 4.10
C GLY A 38 16.73 26.43 4.61
N GLY A 39 16.62 27.48 3.79
CA GLY A 39 16.94 28.86 4.16
C GLY A 39 15.93 29.43 5.17
N ASN A 40 16.35 30.45 5.92
CA ASN A 40 15.50 31.10 6.92
C ASN A 40 14.44 32.03 6.29
N ASP A 41 14.65 32.45 5.05
CA ASP A 41 13.79 33.43 4.38
C ASP A 41 13.29 32.89 3.03
N ASP A 42 13.28 31.57 2.86
CA ASP A 42 12.74 30.92 1.66
C ASP A 42 11.27 31.30 1.50
N VAL A 43 10.93 31.78 0.31
CA VAL A 43 9.59 32.16 -0.12
C VAL A 43 9.37 31.69 -1.55
N ALA A 44 8.15 31.30 -1.88
CA ALA A 44 7.77 30.88 -3.22
C ALA A 44 6.60 31.70 -3.76
N SER A 45 6.46 31.72 -5.09
CA SER A 45 5.27 32.28 -5.74
C SER A 45 4.19 31.20 -5.89
N PHE A 46 2.91 31.59 -5.82
CA PHE A 46 1.78 30.70 -6.10
C PHE A 46 1.52 30.55 -7.61
N LEU A 47 2.57 30.30 -8.41
CA LEU A 47 2.40 29.93 -9.82
C LEU A 47 1.81 28.53 -9.98
N ARG A 48 1.92 27.73 -8.92
CA ARG A 48 1.43 26.36 -8.83
C ARG A 48 1.08 26.02 -7.38
N PRO A 49 0.25 24.99 -7.18
CA PRO A 49 0.05 24.37 -5.87
C PRO A 49 1.37 23.96 -5.20
N HIS A 50 1.45 24.16 -3.89
CA HIS A 50 2.61 23.86 -3.06
C HIS A 50 2.38 22.61 -2.22
N THR A 51 3.28 21.64 -2.32
CA THR A 51 3.22 20.40 -1.52
C THR A 51 4.09 20.53 -0.28
N ILE A 52 3.51 20.28 0.89
CA ILE A 52 4.22 20.20 2.16
C ILE A 52 4.36 18.72 2.53
N LEU A 53 5.58 18.30 2.83
CA LEU A 53 5.94 16.92 3.12
C LEU A 53 6.63 16.82 4.49
N GLY A 54 6.11 15.99 5.38
CA GLY A 54 6.75 15.59 6.64
C GLY A 54 7.18 14.13 6.57
N ARG A 55 8.44 13.83 6.85
CA ARG A 55 8.99 12.46 6.83
C ARG A 55 9.44 12.04 8.23
N GLY A 56 8.85 10.98 8.75
CA GLY A 56 9.28 10.29 9.97
C GLY A 56 10.06 9.01 9.64
N ALA A 57 10.38 8.23 10.67
CA ALA A 57 11.05 6.94 10.50
C ALA A 57 10.18 5.92 9.73
N ASN A 58 8.88 5.88 10.05
CA ASN A 58 7.91 4.95 9.45
C ASN A 58 6.73 5.66 8.78
N ASP A 59 6.62 6.98 8.96
CA ASP A 59 5.44 7.74 8.55
C ASP A 59 5.80 8.81 7.50
N MET A 60 4.84 9.08 6.62
CA MET A 60 4.94 10.19 5.67
C MET A 60 3.62 10.98 5.69
N VAL A 61 3.74 12.27 5.92
CA VAL A 61 2.63 13.23 5.91
C VAL A 61 2.76 14.12 4.69
N MET A 62 1.68 14.22 3.93
CA MET A 62 1.60 15.11 2.78
C MET A 62 0.34 15.94 2.86
N LEU A 63 0.46 17.24 2.59
CA LEU A 63 -0.66 18.13 2.30
C LEU A 63 -0.31 19.09 1.17
N CYS A 64 -1.31 19.69 0.54
CA CYS A 64 -1.14 20.60 -0.57
C CYS A 64 -1.89 21.91 -0.31
N VAL A 65 -1.26 23.02 -0.66
CA VAL A 65 -1.80 24.38 -0.56
C VAL A 65 -2.00 24.93 -1.97
N THR A 66 -3.20 25.37 -2.29
CA THR A 66 -3.56 25.91 -3.62
C THR A 66 -4.17 27.28 -3.49
N LEU A 67 -3.66 28.24 -4.27
CA LEU A 67 -4.25 29.57 -4.39
C LEU A 67 -5.30 29.59 -5.50
N HIS A 68 -6.44 30.20 -5.19
CA HIS A 68 -7.52 30.48 -6.14
C HIS A 68 -7.72 31.99 -6.24
N GLU A 69 -7.51 32.55 -7.43
CA GLU A 69 -7.68 33.99 -7.71
C GLU A 69 -9.15 34.39 -7.89
N ALA A 70 -10.03 33.84 -7.04
CA ALA A 70 -11.45 34.09 -7.06
C ALA A 70 -12.03 34.04 -5.63
N PRO A 71 -13.13 34.76 -5.36
CA PRO A 71 -13.84 34.64 -4.10
C PRO A 71 -14.36 33.22 -3.88
N TYR A 72 -14.11 32.69 -2.68
CA TYR A 72 -14.67 31.45 -2.17
C TYR A 72 -16.20 31.54 -2.06
N ARG A 73 -16.87 30.51 -2.56
CA ARG A 73 -18.34 30.36 -2.51
C ARG A 73 -18.67 29.00 -1.92
N PRO A 74 -18.95 28.89 -0.61
CA PRO A 74 -19.24 27.61 0.00
C PRO A 74 -20.60 27.08 -0.46
N ALA A 75 -20.69 25.77 -0.71
CA ALA A 75 -21.90 25.11 -1.22
C ALA A 75 -23.08 25.12 -0.23
N ASN A 76 -22.80 25.26 1.07
CA ASN A 76 -23.80 25.26 2.14
C ASN A 76 -24.53 26.60 2.31
N GLY A 77 -24.26 27.59 1.45
CA GLY A 77 -24.94 28.89 1.48
C GLY A 77 -24.48 29.83 2.61
N HIS A 78 -23.50 29.43 3.42
CA HIS A 78 -22.92 30.34 4.42
C HIS A 78 -22.20 31.51 3.73
N GLN A 79 -22.36 32.71 4.26
CA GLN A 79 -21.68 33.88 3.72
C GLN A 79 -20.29 34.01 4.36
N PRO A 80 -19.18 33.81 3.60
CA PRO A 80 -17.85 34.00 4.15
C PRO A 80 -17.56 35.48 4.43
N PRO A 81 -16.60 35.79 5.33
CA PRO A 81 -16.04 37.13 5.49
C PRO A 81 -15.60 37.73 4.14
N ALA A 82 -15.57 39.06 4.04
CA ALA A 82 -15.18 39.74 2.80
C ALA A 82 -13.72 39.43 2.41
N HIS A 83 -13.50 38.98 1.18
CA HIS A 83 -12.21 38.58 0.65
C HIS A 83 -12.19 38.65 -0.88
N ALA A 84 -11.01 38.62 -1.49
CA ALA A 84 -10.84 38.63 -2.95
C ALA A 84 -10.41 37.27 -3.49
N MET A 85 -9.61 36.53 -2.72
CA MET A 85 -8.99 35.28 -3.11
C MET A 85 -9.06 34.31 -1.94
N HIS A 86 -8.80 33.03 -2.19
CA HIS A 86 -8.71 32.05 -1.13
C HIS A 86 -7.65 30.99 -1.41
N LEU A 87 -7.10 30.44 -0.34
CA LEU A 87 -6.23 29.28 -0.34
C LEU A 87 -7.04 28.07 0.14
N THR A 88 -6.91 26.94 -0.54
CA THR A 88 -7.39 25.65 -0.05
C THR A 88 -6.22 24.81 0.41
N ILE A 89 -6.35 24.23 1.60
CA ILE A 89 -5.34 23.38 2.24
C ILE A 89 -5.93 21.98 2.36
N SER A 90 -5.35 21.02 1.64
CA SER A 90 -5.81 19.64 1.65
C SER A 90 -5.68 19.02 3.05
N ARG A 91 -6.50 18.02 3.35
CA ARG A 91 -6.35 17.22 4.58
C ARG A 91 -4.98 16.53 4.55
N PRO A 92 -4.15 16.64 5.60
CA PRO A 92 -2.89 15.89 5.68
C PRO A 92 -3.13 14.37 5.65
N SER A 93 -2.21 13.60 5.06
CA SER A 93 -2.33 12.15 4.85
C SER A 93 -2.17 11.26 6.10
N LEU A 94 -2.50 11.80 7.28
CA LEU A 94 -2.48 11.07 8.55
C LEU A 94 -3.80 10.34 8.82
N ASP A 95 -3.73 9.27 9.61
CA ASP A 95 -4.91 8.53 10.06
C ASP A 95 -5.57 9.18 11.28
N ASP A 96 -4.76 9.77 12.16
CA ASP A 96 -5.26 10.55 13.29
C ASP A 96 -5.80 11.91 12.81
N GLU A 97 -7.11 12.11 12.93
CA GLU A 97 -7.79 13.33 12.49
C GLU A 97 -7.36 14.57 13.29
N ASN A 98 -6.94 14.41 14.54
CA ASN A 98 -6.54 15.53 15.38
C ASN A 98 -5.18 16.05 14.93
N ASP A 99 -4.25 15.15 14.64
CA ASP A 99 -2.96 15.50 14.06
C ASP A 99 -3.12 16.08 12.64
N ALA A 100 -3.98 15.49 11.80
CA ALA A 100 -4.26 16.02 10.47
C ALA A 100 -4.83 17.46 10.56
N ARG A 101 -5.76 17.72 11.47
CA ARG A 101 -6.32 19.07 11.68
C ARG A 101 -5.29 20.04 12.28
N GLY A 102 -4.47 19.57 13.23
CA GLY A 102 -3.41 20.36 13.85
C GLY A 102 -2.38 20.82 12.82
N ILE A 103 -1.89 19.91 11.97
CA ILE A 103 -0.94 20.22 10.89
C ILE A 103 -1.55 21.21 9.89
N ALA A 104 -2.80 21.01 9.47
CA ALA A 104 -3.48 21.93 8.57
C ALA A 104 -3.64 23.34 9.17
N LEU A 105 -4.02 23.42 10.45
CA LEU A 105 -4.13 24.68 11.18
C LEU A 105 -2.79 25.39 11.30
N ILE A 106 -1.71 24.67 11.65
CA ILE A 106 -0.37 25.25 11.81
C ILE A 106 0.13 25.80 10.47
N ALA A 107 -0.01 25.02 9.40
CA ALA A 107 0.33 25.47 8.05
C ALA A 107 -0.48 26.71 7.65
N ALA A 108 -1.81 26.68 7.83
CA ALA A 108 -2.69 27.80 7.54
C ALA A 108 -2.32 29.07 8.33
N THR A 109 -2.06 28.91 9.63
CA THR A 109 -1.70 30.02 10.52
C THR A 109 -0.35 30.63 10.14
N ALA A 110 0.64 29.79 9.79
CA ALA A 110 1.93 30.28 9.33
C ALA A 110 1.81 31.09 8.02
N ILE A 111 0.93 30.67 7.11
CA ILE A 111 0.66 31.43 5.88
C ILE A 111 -0.06 32.75 6.20
N ALA A 112 -1.09 32.70 7.04
CA ALA A 112 -1.89 33.88 7.39
C ALA A 112 -1.08 34.97 8.11
N VAL A 113 -0.25 34.58 9.09
CA VAL A 113 0.47 35.51 9.95
C VAL A 113 1.56 36.28 9.20
N GLU A 114 2.21 35.66 8.23
CA GLU A 114 3.30 36.30 7.47
C GLU A 114 2.78 37.26 6.39
N GLU A 115 1.60 36.99 5.82
CA GLU A 115 1.21 37.62 4.56
C GLU A 115 -0.06 38.49 4.63
N ASP A 116 -1.01 38.23 5.56
CA ASP A 116 -2.26 39.00 5.63
C ASP A 116 -2.90 39.02 7.04
N GLU A 117 -2.76 40.14 7.75
CA GLU A 117 -3.39 40.38 9.06
C GLU A 117 -4.94 40.46 9.03
N ARG A 118 -5.55 40.33 7.84
CA ARG A 118 -7.01 40.29 7.66
C ARG A 118 -7.50 38.95 7.13
N ALA A 119 -6.64 37.93 7.13
CA ALA A 119 -7.02 36.61 6.67
C ALA A 119 -8.05 35.96 7.61
N TRP A 120 -8.91 35.10 7.05
CA TRP A 120 -9.89 34.33 7.82
C TRP A 120 -9.75 32.85 7.50
N LEU A 121 -9.75 32.00 8.52
CA LEU A 121 -9.55 30.56 8.36
C LEU A 121 -10.80 29.77 8.77
N GLN A 122 -11.21 28.82 7.94
CA GLN A 122 -12.19 27.80 8.30
C GLN A 122 -11.54 26.42 8.14
N LEU A 123 -11.48 25.62 9.20
CA LEU A 123 -10.77 24.32 9.20
C LEU A 123 -11.58 23.21 8.51
N ALA A 124 -12.90 23.23 8.66
CA ALA A 124 -13.81 22.35 7.94
C ALA A 124 -15.08 23.09 7.45
N PRO A 125 -15.72 22.62 6.36
CA PRO A 125 -16.92 23.27 5.83
C PRO A 125 -18.02 23.42 6.88
N GLY A 126 -18.50 24.65 7.07
CA GLY A 126 -19.58 24.96 8.02
C GLY A 126 -19.11 25.30 9.43
N GLU A 127 -17.82 25.22 9.73
CA GLU A 127 -17.27 25.66 11.02
C GLU A 127 -17.15 27.19 11.10
N THR A 128 -16.95 27.69 12.32
CA THR A 128 -16.73 29.12 12.56
C THR A 128 -15.47 29.60 11.86
N TRP A 129 -15.54 30.77 11.22
CA TRP A 129 -14.38 31.45 10.69
C TRP A 129 -13.53 32.02 11.83
N LEU A 130 -12.26 31.65 11.85
CA LEU A 130 -11.26 32.14 12.78
C LEU A 130 -10.61 33.38 12.20
N ASP A 131 -10.51 34.44 12.99
CA ASP A 131 -9.70 35.60 12.65
C ASP A 131 -8.21 35.37 13.01
N PRO A 132 -7.27 36.26 12.65
CA PRO A 132 -5.84 36.06 12.94
C PRO A 132 -5.48 36.04 14.43
N THR A 133 -6.30 36.62 15.29
CA THR A 133 -6.13 36.55 16.76
C THR A 133 -6.53 35.16 17.25
N ASP A 134 -7.66 34.63 16.78
CA ASP A 134 -8.12 33.29 17.10
C ASP A 134 -7.16 32.21 16.57
N MET A 135 -6.69 32.34 15.33
CA MET A 135 -5.71 31.45 14.72
C MET A 135 -4.43 31.35 15.58
N ARG A 136 -3.87 32.50 15.99
CA ARG A 136 -2.66 32.55 16.83
C ARG A 136 -2.90 31.97 18.21
N SER A 137 -4.07 32.23 18.80
CA SER A 137 -4.42 31.70 20.11
C SER A 137 -4.54 30.18 20.07
N LEU A 138 -5.20 29.66 19.04
CA LEU A 138 -5.38 28.23 18.81
C LEU A 138 -4.04 27.52 18.52
N ALA A 139 -3.18 28.12 17.69
CA ALA A 139 -1.83 27.58 17.47
C ALA A 139 -1.00 27.53 18.76
N LYS A 140 -1.06 28.58 19.61
CA LYS A 140 -0.40 28.56 20.93
C LYS A 140 -0.97 27.52 21.88
N MET A 141 -2.29 27.28 21.86
CA MET A 141 -2.90 26.21 22.68
C MET A 141 -2.35 24.83 22.29
N LEU A 142 -2.14 24.57 21.01
CA LEU A 142 -1.49 23.33 20.53
C LEU A 142 -0.01 23.22 20.97
N GLU A 143 0.64 24.34 21.30
CA GLU A 143 1.99 24.36 21.84
C GLU A 143 2.03 23.90 23.29
N GLY A 144 1.08 24.39 24.10
CA GLY A 144 1.11 24.26 25.55
C GLY A 144 0.51 22.97 26.11
N ASP A 145 -0.31 22.24 25.34
CA ASP A 145 -1.03 21.07 25.84
C ASP A 145 -0.92 19.86 24.90
N PRO A 146 -0.04 18.89 25.22
CA PRO A 146 0.05 17.62 24.51
C PRO A 146 -1.25 16.80 24.53
N ALA A 147 -2.12 16.99 25.53
CA ALA A 147 -3.39 16.27 25.64
C ALA A 147 -4.47 16.85 24.72
N LEU A 148 -4.42 18.15 24.39
CA LEU A 148 -5.28 18.75 23.36
C LEU A 148 -4.93 18.23 21.96
N ARG A 149 -3.66 17.84 21.72
CA ARG A 149 -3.28 17.11 20.49
C ARG A 149 -3.99 15.75 20.39
N GLN A 150 -4.14 15.05 21.51
CA GLN A 150 -4.86 13.77 21.56
C GLN A 150 -6.40 13.89 21.56
N ARG A 151 -6.97 15.02 21.98
CA ARG A 151 -8.42 15.18 22.21
C ARG A 151 -9.21 15.89 21.11
N GLY A 152 -8.58 16.51 20.13
CA GLY A 152 -9.28 16.98 18.92
C GLY A 152 -10.26 18.15 19.09
N GLN A 153 -10.30 18.78 20.26
CA GLN A 153 -11.22 19.88 20.55
C GLN A 153 -10.66 21.20 20.07
N VAL A 154 -10.68 21.39 18.76
CA VAL A 154 -10.41 22.68 18.12
C VAL A 154 -11.74 23.16 17.54
N GLY A 155 -12.41 24.10 18.22
CA GLY A 155 -13.57 24.82 17.67
C GLY A 155 -14.97 24.52 18.26
N ARG A 156 -15.08 23.78 19.38
CA ARG A 156 -16.32 23.75 20.18
C ARG A 156 -16.09 24.42 21.54
N PRO A 157 -16.86 25.45 21.94
CA PRO A 157 -16.87 25.87 23.33
C PRO A 157 -17.53 24.76 24.15
N GLU A 158 -16.75 24.05 24.97
CA GLU A 158 -17.28 22.99 25.84
C GLU A 158 -17.74 23.53 27.19
N ALA A 159 -18.98 23.18 27.53
CA ALA A 159 -19.45 23.12 28.91
C ALA A 159 -18.83 21.86 29.56
N LEU A 160 -18.18 22.07 30.71
CA LEU A 160 -17.53 21.03 31.50
C LEU A 160 -18.58 20.13 32.16
N ASP A 161 -18.53 18.82 31.88
CA ASP A 161 -19.08 17.80 32.77
C ASP A 161 -18.14 16.58 32.83
N GLY A 162 -17.91 16.10 34.06
CA GLY A 162 -16.90 15.11 34.39
C GLY A 162 -17.34 13.67 34.12
N GLY A 163 -16.41 12.88 33.57
CA GLY A 163 -16.58 11.44 33.34
C GLY A 163 -15.30 10.67 33.65
N GLU A 164 -15.46 9.65 34.50
CA GLU A 164 -14.44 8.80 35.14
C GLU A 164 -13.81 7.80 34.15
N ALA A 165 -12.52 7.47 34.34
CA ALA A 165 -11.73 6.62 33.44
C ALA A 165 -12.02 5.11 33.63
N PRO A 166 -12.00 4.28 32.57
CA PRO A 166 -12.24 2.84 32.68
C PRO A 166 -10.97 2.06 33.08
N VAL A 167 -11.18 1.05 33.93
CA VAL A 167 -10.19 0.10 34.45
C VAL A 167 -9.81 -0.93 33.37
N PRO A 168 -8.51 -1.27 33.20
CA PRO A 168 -8.07 -2.23 32.19
C PRO A 168 -8.34 -3.69 32.59
N ALA A 169 -8.67 -4.51 31.59
CA ALA A 169 -8.91 -5.95 31.74
C ALA A 169 -7.59 -6.75 31.87
N PRO A 170 -7.60 -7.91 32.57
CA PRO A 170 -6.41 -8.73 32.78
C PRO A 170 -6.04 -9.58 31.55
N ALA A 171 -4.74 -9.76 31.36
CA ALA A 171 -4.13 -10.47 30.23
C ALA A 171 -4.34 -12.00 30.26
N PRO A 172 -4.48 -12.67 29.10
CA PRO A 172 -4.54 -14.12 29.00
C PRO A 172 -3.16 -14.77 29.21
N ALA A 173 -3.19 -15.99 29.76
CA ALA A 173 -2.03 -16.82 30.08
C ALA A 173 -1.32 -17.38 28.82
N PRO A 174 -0.01 -17.67 28.88
CA PRO A 174 0.82 -17.96 27.71
C PRO A 174 0.58 -19.38 27.16
N GLU A 175 0.42 -19.43 25.83
CA GLU A 175 0.37 -20.65 25.04
C GLU A 175 1.79 -21.15 24.74
N ALA A 176 1.98 -22.47 24.72
CA ALA A 176 3.30 -23.11 24.68
C ALA A 176 4.06 -22.84 23.37
N GLU A 177 5.30 -22.40 23.54
CA GLU A 177 6.22 -21.89 22.52
C GLU A 177 6.78 -23.02 21.62
N GLN A 178 6.43 -23.00 20.33
CA GLN A 178 7.26 -23.60 19.29
C GLN A 178 8.32 -22.57 18.87
N PRO A 179 9.57 -22.96 18.54
CA PRO A 179 10.58 -21.99 18.15
C PRO A 179 10.13 -21.29 16.86
N PRO A 180 9.90 -19.97 16.88
CA PRO A 180 9.54 -19.25 15.67
C PRO A 180 10.76 -19.25 14.76
N VAL A 181 10.57 -19.76 13.54
CA VAL A 181 11.35 -19.24 12.41
C VAL A 181 10.97 -17.77 12.34
N GLU A 182 11.88 -16.87 12.72
CA GLU A 182 11.67 -15.41 12.71
C GLU A 182 11.03 -15.00 11.39
N ALA A 183 9.71 -14.76 11.43
CA ALA A 183 8.99 -14.22 10.30
C ALA A 183 9.47 -12.78 10.16
N LYS A 184 10.27 -12.51 9.12
CA LYS A 184 10.57 -11.15 8.67
C LYS A 184 9.24 -10.38 8.65
N ALA A 185 9.21 -9.20 9.28
CA ALA A 185 8.04 -8.35 9.26
C ALA A 185 7.54 -8.21 7.81
N PRO A 186 6.23 -8.37 7.57
CA PRO A 186 5.72 -8.34 6.21
C PRO A 186 6.14 -7.03 5.53
N ALA A 187 6.34 -7.08 4.21
CA ALA A 187 6.62 -5.88 3.44
C ALA A 187 5.53 -4.83 3.73
N SER A 188 5.93 -3.60 4.04
CA SER A 188 5.00 -2.50 4.32
C SER A 188 4.24 -2.02 3.08
N ARG A 189 4.58 -2.55 1.90
CA ARG A 189 4.00 -2.18 0.61
C ARG A 189 3.76 -3.40 -0.28
N LEU A 190 2.68 -3.31 -1.03
CA LEU A 190 2.44 -4.16 -2.19
C LEU A 190 3.25 -3.64 -3.40
N GLY A 191 3.15 -4.35 -4.53
CA GLY A 191 3.72 -3.89 -5.80
C GLY A 191 3.23 -2.49 -6.19
N SER A 192 4.12 -1.67 -6.77
CA SER A 192 3.77 -0.39 -7.36
C SER A 192 3.60 -0.50 -8.87
N PHE A 193 2.80 0.41 -9.42
CA PHE A 193 2.55 0.50 -10.85
C PHE A 193 2.87 1.87 -11.39
N THR A 194 3.56 1.94 -12.53
CA THR A 194 3.84 3.21 -13.20
C THR A 194 3.09 3.29 -14.53
N LEU A 195 2.18 4.25 -14.66
CA LEU A 195 1.40 4.49 -15.87
C LEU A 195 2.09 5.57 -16.70
N LEU A 196 2.58 5.19 -17.88
CA LEU A 196 3.27 6.09 -18.80
C LEU A 196 2.24 6.83 -19.66
N HIS A 197 2.32 8.17 -19.74
CA HIS A 197 1.34 8.96 -20.49
C HIS A 197 1.97 10.05 -21.36
N ASP A 198 1.31 10.41 -22.47
CA ASP A 198 1.79 11.40 -23.45
C ASP A 198 1.09 12.77 -23.40
N GLY A 199 0.13 12.94 -22.48
CA GLY A 199 -0.61 14.18 -22.25
C GLY A 199 -1.17 14.30 -20.84
N ASN A 200 -1.99 15.32 -20.58
CA ASN A 200 -2.60 15.52 -19.27
C ASN A 200 -3.62 14.41 -18.96
N LEU A 201 -3.52 13.82 -17.77
CA LEU A 201 -4.49 12.85 -17.29
C LEU A 201 -5.65 13.54 -16.58
N PHE A 202 -6.87 13.21 -16.99
CA PHE A 202 -8.09 13.63 -16.33
C PHE A 202 -8.65 12.42 -15.59
N ILE A 203 -8.28 12.30 -14.31
CA ILE A 203 -8.68 11.20 -13.46
C ILE A 203 -10.06 11.51 -12.87
N ASP A 204 -11.04 10.65 -13.17
CA ASP A 204 -12.38 10.70 -12.60
C ASP A 204 -12.38 9.99 -11.25
N TRP A 205 -12.20 10.78 -10.19
CA TRP A 205 -12.04 10.28 -8.82
C TRP A 205 -13.34 9.72 -8.25
N ASP A 206 -14.50 10.28 -8.60
CA ASP A 206 -15.80 9.77 -8.18
C ASP A 206 -16.02 8.36 -8.76
N LYS A 207 -15.66 8.16 -10.05
CA LYS A 207 -15.70 6.85 -10.68
C LYS A 207 -14.73 5.85 -10.06
N ILE A 208 -13.51 6.29 -9.70
CA ILE A 208 -12.54 5.44 -9.01
C ILE A 208 -13.09 5.02 -7.64
N GLU A 209 -13.59 5.96 -6.86
CA GLU A 209 -14.17 5.70 -5.54
C GLU A 209 -15.35 4.71 -5.63
N GLN A 210 -16.28 4.96 -6.55
CA GLN A 210 -17.40 4.05 -6.80
C GLN A 210 -16.92 2.64 -7.17
N ALA A 211 -15.96 2.52 -8.09
CA ALA A 211 -15.47 1.24 -8.55
C ALA A 211 -14.68 0.49 -7.45
N MET A 212 -13.87 1.18 -6.67
CA MET A 212 -13.14 0.60 -5.55
C MET A 212 -14.08 0.08 -4.47
N ASN A 213 -15.10 0.87 -4.10
CA ASN A 213 -16.13 0.42 -3.15
C ASN A 213 -17.01 -0.70 -3.71
N ALA A 214 -17.16 -0.83 -5.03
CA ALA A 214 -17.84 -1.98 -5.62
C ALA A 214 -17.00 -3.27 -5.52
N ILE A 215 -15.67 -3.16 -5.62
CA ILE A 215 -14.73 -4.29 -5.51
C ILE A 215 -14.46 -4.69 -4.06
N ASP A 216 -14.29 -3.72 -3.15
CA ASP A 216 -14.11 -3.92 -1.72
C ASP A 216 -15.11 -3.05 -0.93
N PRO A 217 -16.38 -3.50 -0.79
CA PRO A 217 -17.42 -2.74 -0.08
C PRO A 217 -17.11 -2.47 1.40
N GLY A 218 -16.26 -3.29 2.02
CA GLY A 218 -15.82 -3.09 3.40
C GLY A 218 -14.62 -2.14 3.54
N GLY A 219 -14.06 -1.67 2.42
CA GLY A 219 -12.85 -0.85 2.40
C GLY A 219 -13.08 0.62 2.70
N ASN A 220 -14.32 1.13 2.58
CA ASN A 220 -14.68 2.53 2.76
C ASN A 220 -13.72 3.48 2.00
N TRP A 221 -13.49 3.16 0.73
CA TRP A 221 -12.53 3.89 -0.10
C TRP A 221 -13.05 5.30 -0.37
N SER A 222 -12.15 6.28 -0.27
CA SER A 222 -12.42 7.69 -0.57
C SER A 222 -11.27 8.28 -1.37
N GLY A 223 -11.59 9.01 -2.45
CA GLY A 223 -10.61 9.70 -3.26
C GLY A 223 -10.32 11.10 -2.73
N VAL A 224 -9.05 11.43 -2.55
CA VAL A 224 -8.61 12.80 -2.28
C VAL A 224 -7.82 13.31 -3.46
N VAL A 225 -8.40 14.28 -4.17
CA VAL A 225 -7.75 14.95 -5.29
C VAL A 225 -6.75 15.95 -4.75
N ILE A 226 -5.51 15.84 -5.21
CA ILE A 226 -4.49 16.86 -5.03
C ILE A 226 -4.33 17.54 -6.39
N PRO A 227 -4.09 18.86 -6.42
CA PRO A 227 -3.76 19.54 -7.67
C PRO A 227 -2.61 18.88 -8.45
N GLN A 228 -2.51 19.17 -9.75
CA GLN A 228 -1.46 18.66 -10.65
C GLN A 228 -1.52 17.15 -10.97
N GLY A 229 -2.69 16.53 -10.83
CA GLY A 229 -2.89 15.11 -11.17
C GLY A 229 -2.35 14.13 -10.13
N MET A 230 -1.95 14.63 -8.96
CA MET A 230 -1.67 13.82 -7.79
C MET A 230 -2.97 13.50 -7.05
N GLY A 231 -2.95 12.46 -6.22
CA GLY A 231 -4.04 12.18 -5.33
C GLY A 231 -3.79 10.91 -4.56
N PHE A 232 -4.72 10.55 -3.69
CA PHE A 232 -4.66 9.27 -3.02
C PHE A 232 -6.06 8.74 -2.80
N CYS A 233 -6.17 7.43 -2.71
CA CYS A 233 -7.33 6.76 -2.18
C CYS A 233 -7.01 6.28 -0.76
N GLN A 234 -7.87 6.63 0.20
CA GLN A 234 -7.77 6.15 1.57
C GLN A 234 -9.00 5.32 1.91
N GLY A 235 -8.77 4.18 2.55
CA GLY A 235 -9.78 3.24 3.02
C GLY A 235 -9.11 2.21 3.91
N ARG A 236 -9.30 0.93 3.59
CA ARG A 236 -8.61 -0.21 4.22
C ARG A 236 -7.08 -0.07 4.20
N ALA A 237 -6.54 0.58 3.16
CA ALA A 237 -5.14 0.96 3.06
C ALA A 237 -5.03 2.34 2.40
N LYS A 238 -3.80 2.84 2.27
CA LYS A 238 -3.50 4.03 1.47
C LYS A 238 -2.96 3.62 0.11
N ILE A 239 -3.49 4.23 -0.94
CA ILE A 239 -3.00 4.10 -2.31
C ILE A 239 -2.68 5.50 -2.81
N MET A 240 -1.40 5.79 -3.05
CA MET A 240 -0.93 7.12 -3.44
C MET A 240 -0.61 7.18 -4.92
N LEU A 241 -0.99 8.27 -5.58
CA LEU A 241 -0.66 8.57 -6.96
C LEU A 241 0.32 9.74 -6.98
N ILE A 242 1.51 9.48 -7.49
CA ILE A 242 2.59 10.47 -7.62
C ILE A 242 2.80 10.72 -9.11
N ALA A 243 2.42 11.91 -9.55
CA ALA A 243 2.60 12.34 -10.93
C ALA A 243 3.99 12.95 -11.14
N SER A 244 4.59 12.64 -12.28
CA SER A 244 5.86 13.18 -12.72
C SER A 244 5.71 13.74 -14.14
N PRO A 245 6.03 15.03 -14.37
CA PRO A 245 5.90 15.68 -15.68
C PRO A 245 7.11 15.41 -16.59
N ILE A 246 8.03 14.54 -16.18
CA ILE A 246 9.19 14.13 -16.97
C ILE A 246 9.03 12.67 -17.42
N PRO A 247 9.51 12.30 -18.61
CA PRO A 247 9.53 10.92 -19.06
C PRO A 247 10.24 10.00 -18.07
N CYS A 248 9.76 8.77 -17.98
CA CYS A 248 10.43 7.69 -17.26
C CYS A 248 11.77 7.36 -17.92
N GLU A 249 12.73 6.88 -17.12
CA GLU A 249 14.07 6.56 -17.65
C GLU A 249 14.01 5.43 -18.68
N PRO A 250 14.68 5.57 -19.84
CA PRO A 250 14.64 4.55 -20.89
C PRO A 250 15.09 3.16 -20.43
N GLN A 251 16.06 3.09 -19.51
CA GLN A 251 16.56 1.82 -19.00
C GLN A 251 15.50 1.06 -18.17
N ALA A 252 14.68 1.76 -17.39
CA ALA A 252 13.60 1.13 -16.62
C ALA A 252 12.57 0.49 -17.55
N ILE A 253 12.21 1.18 -18.64
CA ILE A 253 11.31 0.67 -19.67
C ILE A 253 11.94 -0.53 -20.41
N ALA A 254 13.22 -0.43 -20.77
CA ALA A 254 13.95 -1.50 -21.45
C ALA A 254 13.98 -2.79 -20.61
N ASN A 255 14.23 -2.68 -19.31
CA ASN A 255 14.17 -3.81 -18.38
C ASN A 255 12.76 -4.44 -18.37
N CYS A 256 11.71 -3.63 -18.41
CA CYS A 256 10.35 -4.14 -18.45
C CYS A 256 10.02 -4.90 -19.75
N TYR A 257 10.53 -4.44 -20.89
CA TYR A 257 10.37 -5.15 -22.16
C TYR A 257 11.01 -6.54 -22.14
N GLN A 258 12.18 -6.70 -21.49
CA GLN A 258 12.87 -7.99 -21.42
C GLN A 258 12.02 -9.09 -20.75
N ARG A 259 11.14 -8.71 -19.82
CA ARG A 259 10.27 -9.64 -19.08
C ARG A 259 8.85 -9.72 -19.61
N SER A 260 8.52 -8.94 -20.64
CA SER A 260 7.17 -8.78 -21.18
C SER A 260 7.12 -9.18 -22.64
N HIS A 261 7.43 -10.46 -22.92
CA HIS A 261 7.45 -11.02 -24.28
C HIS A 261 6.10 -10.92 -25.02
N TRP A 262 5.00 -10.68 -24.30
CA TRP A 262 3.67 -10.42 -24.84
C TRP A 262 3.48 -8.98 -25.34
N PHE A 263 4.37 -8.05 -25.02
CA PHE A 263 4.19 -6.63 -25.34
C PHE A 263 4.56 -6.37 -26.81
N ALA A 264 3.60 -5.89 -27.61
CA ALA A 264 3.76 -5.78 -29.05
C ALA A 264 4.74 -4.66 -29.45
N GLU A 265 5.54 -4.88 -30.50
CA GLU A 265 6.46 -3.86 -31.06
C GLU A 265 5.73 -2.58 -31.47
N ALA A 266 4.51 -2.71 -32.00
CA ALA A 266 3.68 -1.57 -32.40
C ALA A 266 3.35 -0.64 -31.22
N ASP A 267 3.16 -1.20 -30.02
CA ASP A 267 2.84 -0.43 -28.81
C ASP A 267 4.07 0.30 -28.25
N LYS A 268 5.29 -0.20 -28.51
CA LYS A 268 6.54 0.44 -28.06
C LYS A 268 6.72 1.84 -28.64
N ALA A 269 6.26 2.07 -29.87
CA ALA A 269 6.29 3.41 -30.48
C ALA A 269 5.41 4.41 -29.74
N ARG A 270 4.28 3.96 -29.16
CA ARG A 270 3.43 4.81 -28.32
C ARG A 270 4.11 5.10 -26.98
N VAL A 271 4.69 4.07 -26.35
CA VAL A 271 5.48 4.23 -25.12
C VAL A 271 6.64 5.20 -25.32
N ALA A 272 7.37 5.14 -26.43
CA ALA A 272 8.50 6.04 -26.69
C ALA A 272 8.12 7.54 -26.76
N ARG A 273 6.83 7.87 -26.94
CA ARG A 273 6.32 9.25 -27.00
C ARG A 273 5.78 9.78 -25.67
N HIS A 274 5.78 8.97 -24.61
CA HIS A 274 5.33 9.41 -23.29
C HIS A 274 6.13 10.64 -22.83
N ARG A 275 5.44 11.54 -22.12
CA ARG A 275 6.01 12.80 -21.64
C ARG A 275 5.99 12.91 -20.12
N GLY A 276 5.24 12.04 -19.46
CA GLY A 276 5.18 11.94 -18.01
C GLY A 276 4.78 10.54 -17.59
N TYR A 277 4.72 10.34 -16.28
CA TYR A 277 4.19 9.12 -15.69
C TYR A 277 3.48 9.40 -14.37
N VAL A 278 2.58 8.49 -13.98
CA VAL A 278 1.99 8.45 -12.64
C VAL A 278 2.35 7.13 -12.00
N THR A 279 2.99 7.18 -10.83
CA THR A 279 3.27 5.99 -10.03
C THR A 279 2.20 5.81 -8.96
N VAL A 280 1.59 4.63 -8.93
CA VAL A 280 0.64 4.15 -7.93
C VAL A 280 1.40 3.34 -6.90
N LEU A 281 1.53 3.89 -5.69
CA LEU A 281 2.11 3.22 -4.53
C LEU A 281 0.98 2.64 -3.67
N VAL A 282 1.13 1.38 -3.27
CA VAL A 282 0.08 0.64 -2.55
C VAL A 282 0.63 0.16 -1.21
N ASP A 283 0.10 0.70 -0.12
CA ASP A 283 0.46 0.21 1.22
C ASP A 283 -0.13 -1.20 1.45
N ALA A 284 0.59 -2.02 2.19
CA ALA A 284 0.17 -3.38 2.50
C ALA A 284 -0.39 -3.45 3.93
N PRO A 285 -1.69 -3.76 4.11
CA PRO A 285 -2.23 -4.13 5.41
C PRO A 285 -1.55 -5.36 5.98
N ASP A 286 -1.49 -5.49 7.31
CA ASP A 286 -0.91 -6.66 7.99
C ASP A 286 -1.70 -7.94 7.76
N ASP A 287 -3.04 -7.83 7.74
CA ASP A 287 -3.93 -8.95 7.48
C ASP A 287 -3.93 -9.35 5.99
N TYR A 288 -3.83 -10.66 5.73
CA TYR A 288 -3.78 -11.19 4.38
C TYR A 288 -5.07 -10.89 3.58
N GLN A 289 -6.24 -11.08 4.19
CA GLN A 289 -7.50 -10.84 3.48
C GLN A 289 -7.62 -9.36 3.11
N ALA A 290 -7.27 -8.48 4.05
CA ALA A 290 -7.21 -7.05 3.82
C ALA A 290 -6.22 -6.71 2.69
N ARG A 291 -5.07 -7.37 2.64
CA ARG A 291 -4.06 -7.20 1.60
C ARG A 291 -4.54 -7.63 0.21
N ALA A 292 -5.21 -8.78 0.11
CA ALA A 292 -5.81 -9.24 -1.13
C ALA A 292 -6.91 -8.27 -1.63
N GLN A 293 -7.75 -7.75 -0.73
CA GLN A 293 -8.75 -6.74 -1.06
C GLN A 293 -8.14 -5.42 -1.53
N THR A 294 -7.09 -4.94 -0.84
CA THR A 294 -6.33 -3.77 -1.26
C THR A 294 -5.71 -3.95 -2.65
N ALA A 295 -5.16 -5.13 -2.96
CA ALA A 295 -4.64 -5.41 -4.29
C ALA A 295 -5.73 -5.37 -5.37
N LYS A 296 -6.92 -5.89 -5.09
CA LYS A 296 -8.07 -5.80 -6.00
C LYS A 296 -8.52 -4.34 -6.22
N ALA A 297 -8.60 -3.55 -5.15
CA ALA A 297 -8.92 -2.12 -5.22
C ALA A 297 -7.85 -1.32 -6.01
N ALA A 298 -6.57 -1.59 -5.79
CA ALA A 298 -5.48 -1.01 -6.58
C ALA A 298 -5.55 -1.43 -8.05
N THR A 299 -5.92 -2.68 -8.33
CA THR A 299 -6.05 -3.18 -9.71
C THR A 299 -7.14 -2.44 -10.48
N ILE A 300 -8.32 -2.22 -9.88
CA ILE A 300 -9.39 -1.48 -10.56
C ILE A 300 -9.01 -0.01 -10.78
N LEU A 301 -8.34 0.62 -9.81
CA LEU A 301 -7.81 1.97 -9.94
C LEU A 301 -6.84 2.08 -11.11
N VAL A 302 -5.81 1.22 -11.14
CA VAL A 302 -4.83 1.15 -12.23
C VAL A 302 -5.54 0.90 -13.56
N GLY A 303 -6.52 0.01 -13.58
CA GLY A 303 -7.35 -0.30 -14.75
C GLY A 303 -8.10 0.90 -15.30
N ILE A 304 -8.76 1.68 -14.44
CA ILE A 304 -9.50 2.88 -14.85
C ILE A 304 -8.57 3.92 -15.48
N ILE A 305 -7.42 4.17 -14.86
CA ILE A 305 -6.45 5.15 -15.36
C ILE A 305 -5.79 4.63 -16.66
N ALA A 306 -5.47 3.34 -16.73
CA ALA A 306 -4.86 2.73 -17.92
C ALA A 306 -5.73 2.87 -19.17
N LEU A 307 -7.05 2.96 -19.01
CA LEU A 307 -7.99 3.13 -20.11
C LEU A 307 -8.14 4.59 -20.59
N LEU A 308 -7.47 5.54 -19.94
CA LEU A 308 -7.45 6.92 -20.43
C LEU A 308 -6.67 6.98 -21.77
N PRO A 309 -7.16 7.73 -22.78
CA PRO A 309 -6.54 7.77 -24.11
C PRO A 309 -5.06 8.19 -24.12
N GLN A 310 -4.63 8.94 -23.12
CA GLN A 310 -3.26 9.46 -22.98
C GLN A 310 -2.30 8.42 -22.41
N VAL A 311 -2.78 7.33 -21.80
CA VAL A 311 -1.91 6.30 -21.20
C VAL A 311 -1.42 5.36 -22.29
N ALA A 312 -0.10 5.25 -22.40
CA ALA A 312 0.59 4.42 -23.37
C ALA A 312 0.83 2.99 -22.86
N ALA A 313 1.12 2.83 -21.56
CA ALA A 313 1.38 1.54 -20.94
C ALA A 313 1.30 1.62 -19.40
N VAL A 314 1.21 0.44 -18.78
CA VAL A 314 1.30 0.24 -17.34
C VAL A 314 2.50 -0.66 -17.04
N MET A 315 3.44 -0.18 -16.24
CA MET A 315 4.56 -0.95 -15.72
C MET A 315 4.21 -1.47 -14.32
N ASN A 316 4.63 -2.70 -14.01
CA ASN A 316 4.75 -3.16 -12.62
C ASN A 316 6.22 -3.03 -12.23
N ASP A 317 6.52 -2.12 -11.30
CA ASP A 317 7.89 -1.76 -10.96
C ASP A 317 8.59 -2.85 -10.15
N MET A 318 7.82 -3.64 -9.38
CA MET A 318 8.35 -4.69 -8.50
C MET A 318 8.92 -5.87 -9.29
N VAL A 319 8.22 -6.32 -10.32
CA VAL A 319 8.65 -7.46 -11.14
C VAL A 319 9.23 -7.05 -12.49
N SER A 320 9.26 -5.73 -12.76
CA SER A 320 9.72 -5.15 -14.02
C SER A 320 8.99 -5.75 -15.23
N THR A 321 7.66 -5.66 -15.25
CA THR A 321 6.83 -6.04 -16.39
C THR A 321 6.06 -4.84 -16.93
N ILE A 322 5.61 -4.91 -18.18
CA ILE A 322 4.86 -3.85 -18.86
C ILE A 322 3.66 -4.41 -19.62
N PHE A 323 2.55 -3.68 -19.59
CA PHE A 323 1.26 -4.05 -20.15
C PHE A 323 0.70 -2.91 -21.00
N SER A 324 0.11 -3.24 -22.15
CA SER A 324 -0.66 -2.27 -22.92
C SER A 324 -1.96 -1.95 -22.19
N PRO A 325 -2.59 -0.79 -22.43
CA PRO A 325 -3.92 -0.47 -21.91
C PRO A 325 -4.95 -1.58 -22.12
N GLU A 326 -4.95 -2.20 -23.30
CA GLU A 326 -5.83 -3.30 -23.66
C GLU A 326 -5.55 -4.57 -22.85
N ARG A 327 -4.26 -4.89 -22.61
CA ARG A 327 -3.90 -6.02 -21.76
C ARG A 327 -4.27 -5.76 -20.31
N THR A 328 -4.05 -4.56 -19.80
CA THR A 328 -4.47 -4.16 -18.45
C THR A 328 -5.98 -4.30 -18.30
N LYS A 329 -6.77 -3.91 -19.29
CA LYS A 329 -8.23 -4.11 -19.31
C LYS A 329 -8.62 -5.58 -19.16
N GLN A 330 -7.93 -6.49 -19.86
CA GLN A 330 -8.18 -7.93 -19.75
C GLN A 330 -7.87 -8.43 -18.33
N LEU A 331 -6.78 -7.97 -17.72
CA LEU A 331 -6.41 -8.35 -16.36
C LEU A 331 -7.43 -7.84 -15.32
N VAL A 332 -7.97 -6.63 -15.52
CA VAL A 332 -9.02 -6.06 -14.66
C VAL A 332 -10.29 -6.90 -14.69
N SER A 333 -10.63 -7.56 -15.81
CA SER A 333 -11.84 -8.41 -15.86
C SER A 333 -11.79 -9.63 -14.93
N ILE A 334 -10.60 -10.05 -14.48
CA ILE A 334 -10.45 -11.14 -13.49
C ILE A 334 -11.09 -10.76 -12.15
N LEU A 335 -11.19 -9.47 -11.83
CA LEU A 335 -11.85 -8.99 -10.62
C LEU A 335 -13.32 -9.41 -10.52
N HIS A 336 -14.00 -9.72 -11.63
CA HIS A 336 -15.37 -10.25 -11.63
C HIS A 336 -15.50 -11.62 -10.92
N HIS A 337 -14.39 -12.34 -10.77
CA HIS A 337 -14.32 -13.61 -10.06
C HIS A 337 -13.82 -13.46 -8.62
N ASP A 338 -13.76 -12.23 -8.10
CA ASP A 338 -13.25 -11.90 -6.77
C ASP A 338 -11.75 -12.24 -6.55
N GLU A 339 -10.99 -12.27 -7.64
CA GLU A 339 -9.59 -12.72 -7.66
C GLU A 339 -8.59 -11.60 -7.90
N VAL A 340 -7.41 -11.74 -7.29
CA VAL A 340 -6.25 -10.88 -7.60
C VAL A 340 -5.67 -11.29 -8.96
N PRO A 341 -5.51 -10.37 -9.94
CA PRO A 341 -4.98 -10.72 -11.25
C PRO A 341 -3.50 -11.10 -11.19
N ILE A 342 -3.21 -12.41 -11.14
CA ILE A 342 -1.87 -12.99 -10.91
C ILE A 342 -0.81 -12.34 -11.78
N GLN A 343 -1.05 -12.23 -13.10
CA GLN A 343 -0.08 -11.67 -14.04
C GLN A 343 0.19 -10.18 -13.85
N LEU A 344 -0.76 -9.43 -13.27
CA LEU A 344 -0.55 -8.02 -12.98
C LEU A 344 0.40 -7.84 -11.80
N TRP A 345 0.31 -8.71 -10.79
CA TRP A 345 1.01 -8.58 -9.51
C TRP A 345 2.30 -9.39 -9.40
N THR A 346 2.42 -10.45 -10.21
CA THR A 346 3.52 -11.41 -10.13
C THR A 346 4.16 -11.62 -11.49
N TRP A 347 5.35 -12.20 -11.47
CA TRP A 347 6.05 -12.67 -12.66
C TRP A 347 6.61 -14.06 -12.40
N VAL A 348 6.56 -14.93 -13.41
CA VAL A 348 7.16 -16.26 -13.36
C VAL A 348 8.41 -16.26 -14.22
N ALA A 349 9.56 -16.37 -13.55
CA ALA A 349 10.88 -16.51 -14.15
C ALA A 349 11.07 -17.93 -14.68
N PRO A 350 11.31 -18.12 -15.98
CA PRO A 350 11.78 -19.40 -16.47
C PRO A 350 13.27 -19.59 -16.18
N ASN A 351 13.62 -20.65 -15.46
CA ASN A 351 15.01 -21.11 -15.32
C ASN A 351 15.31 -22.22 -16.34
N SER A 352 14.35 -23.12 -16.55
CA SER A 352 14.37 -24.11 -17.63
C SER A 352 12.94 -24.37 -18.09
N LEU A 353 12.73 -24.42 -19.41
CA LEU A 353 11.45 -24.69 -20.06
C LEU A 353 11.44 -26.02 -20.83
N SER A 354 12.48 -26.83 -20.64
CA SER A 354 12.61 -28.13 -21.29
C SER A 354 11.68 -29.14 -20.63
N ASP A 355 10.90 -29.87 -21.43
CA ASP A 355 10.07 -30.96 -20.94
C ASP A 355 10.93 -31.98 -20.17
N GLY A 356 10.47 -32.37 -18.98
CA GLY A 356 11.21 -33.28 -18.09
C GLY A 356 12.30 -32.61 -17.25
N ASP A 357 12.51 -31.30 -17.39
CA ASP A 357 13.44 -30.51 -16.59
C ASP A 357 12.93 -29.07 -16.38
N VAL A 358 11.64 -28.93 -16.06
CA VAL A 358 11.02 -27.60 -15.95
C VAL A 358 11.40 -26.96 -14.62
N SER A 359 11.90 -25.73 -14.66
CA SER A 359 12.25 -24.95 -13.48
C SER A 359 11.71 -23.53 -13.60
N LEU A 360 10.91 -23.12 -12.62
CA LEU A 360 10.17 -21.85 -12.62
C LEU A 360 10.31 -21.19 -11.24
N THR A 361 10.47 -19.88 -11.21
CA THR A 361 10.53 -19.13 -9.94
C THR A 361 9.62 -17.92 -10.00
N THR A 362 8.80 -17.68 -8.98
CA THR A 362 7.98 -16.46 -8.93
C THR A 362 8.73 -15.25 -8.40
N GLY A 363 8.26 -14.07 -8.79
CA GLY A 363 8.53 -12.80 -8.12
C GLY A 363 7.22 -12.06 -7.87
N GLY A 364 7.14 -11.36 -6.75
CA GLY A 364 6.00 -10.52 -6.39
C GLY A 364 4.98 -11.20 -5.46
N LEU A 365 5.22 -12.45 -5.03
CA LEU A 365 4.39 -13.11 -4.03
C LEU A 365 4.85 -12.83 -2.60
N GLU A 366 6.11 -12.46 -2.36
CA GLU A 366 6.59 -12.12 -1.01
C GLU A 366 5.69 -11.09 -0.32
N PRO A 367 5.25 -10.00 -0.97
CA PRO A 367 4.32 -9.06 -0.36
C PRO A 367 2.95 -9.65 -0.08
N PHE A 368 2.53 -10.79 -0.60
CA PHE A 368 1.24 -11.40 -0.28
C PHE A 368 1.38 -12.50 0.79
N LEU A 369 2.39 -13.35 0.64
CA LEU A 369 2.49 -14.62 1.37
C LEU A 369 3.70 -14.66 2.32
N GLY A 370 4.62 -13.70 2.21
CA GLY A 370 5.91 -13.71 2.91
C GLY A 370 6.94 -14.66 2.28
N TYR A 371 6.65 -15.23 1.11
CA TYR A 371 7.53 -16.12 0.37
C TYR A 371 7.21 -16.12 -1.13
N GLU A 372 8.14 -16.63 -1.92
CA GLU A 372 7.97 -16.92 -3.34
C GLU A 372 7.72 -18.43 -3.56
N VAL A 373 7.28 -18.83 -4.75
CA VAL A 373 7.08 -20.22 -5.16
C VAL A 373 8.15 -20.61 -6.16
N GLU A 374 8.78 -21.76 -5.97
CA GLU A 374 9.84 -22.27 -6.83
C GLU A 374 9.62 -23.74 -7.22
N VAL A 375 9.77 -24.02 -8.50
CA VAL A 375 9.80 -25.36 -9.08
C VAL A 375 11.20 -25.59 -9.63
N TRP A 376 11.80 -26.73 -9.31
CA TRP A 376 13.12 -27.10 -9.80
C TRP A 376 13.12 -28.52 -10.35
N ASN A 377 13.60 -28.67 -11.58
CA ASN A 377 13.83 -29.94 -12.27
C ASN A 377 12.59 -30.84 -12.29
N ALA A 378 11.41 -30.27 -12.59
CA ALA A 378 10.16 -31.04 -12.62
C ALA A 378 10.16 -32.02 -13.81
N PRO A 379 9.90 -33.32 -13.58
CA PRO A 379 10.04 -34.38 -14.60
C PRO A 379 8.81 -34.50 -15.51
N HIS A 380 8.15 -33.38 -15.81
CA HIS A 380 6.90 -33.36 -16.57
C HIS A 380 6.96 -32.36 -17.73
N PRO A 381 6.02 -32.46 -18.69
CA PRO A 381 5.89 -31.47 -19.75
C PRO A 381 5.60 -30.08 -19.20
N LEU A 382 6.16 -29.05 -19.84
CA LEU A 382 6.00 -27.64 -19.45
C LEU A 382 4.53 -27.24 -19.26
N ALA A 383 3.65 -27.65 -20.19
CA ALA A 383 2.24 -27.29 -20.13
C ALA A 383 1.54 -27.80 -18.85
N LEU A 384 1.94 -28.96 -18.33
CA LEU A 384 1.39 -29.51 -17.09
C LEU A 384 1.92 -28.73 -15.88
N VAL A 385 3.23 -28.50 -15.84
CA VAL A 385 3.87 -27.77 -14.73
C VAL A 385 3.34 -26.35 -14.65
N ASP A 386 3.27 -25.63 -15.78
CA ASP A 386 2.73 -24.28 -15.86
C ASP A 386 1.28 -24.21 -15.38
N ALA A 387 0.41 -25.09 -15.87
CA ALA A 387 -0.99 -25.15 -15.43
C ALA A 387 -1.12 -25.38 -13.92
N ARG A 388 -0.33 -26.29 -13.36
CA ARG A 388 -0.34 -26.60 -11.91
C ARG A 388 0.20 -25.46 -11.06
N VAL A 389 1.26 -24.79 -11.52
CA VAL A 389 1.78 -23.59 -10.85
C VAL A 389 0.74 -22.50 -10.86
N VAL A 390 0.11 -22.20 -12.00
CA VAL A 390 -0.95 -21.17 -12.09
C VAL A 390 -2.13 -21.48 -11.17
N GLU A 391 -2.60 -22.74 -11.13
CA GLU A 391 -3.65 -23.20 -10.20
C GLU A 391 -3.24 -22.99 -8.73
N LEU A 392 -2.00 -23.34 -8.39
CA LEU A 392 -1.46 -23.15 -7.04
C LEU A 392 -1.36 -21.67 -6.67
N LEU A 393 -0.86 -20.82 -7.57
CA LEU A 393 -0.78 -19.38 -7.32
C LEU A 393 -2.16 -18.77 -7.11
N ARG A 394 -3.14 -19.18 -7.92
CA ARG A 394 -4.54 -18.77 -7.76
C ARG A 394 -5.08 -19.22 -6.40
N TYR A 395 -4.85 -20.48 -6.01
CA TYR A 395 -5.27 -21.01 -4.71
C TYR A 395 -4.67 -20.21 -3.55
N LEU A 396 -3.36 -19.93 -3.58
CA LEU A 396 -2.68 -19.18 -2.52
C LEU A 396 -3.09 -17.71 -2.48
N LEU A 397 -3.46 -17.10 -3.62
CA LEU A 397 -3.96 -15.72 -3.67
C LEU A 397 -5.45 -15.58 -3.31
N ILE A 398 -6.17 -16.69 -3.20
CA ILE A 398 -7.54 -16.73 -2.66
C ILE A 398 -7.51 -17.06 -1.15
N ASN A 399 -6.73 -18.06 -0.76
CA ASN A 399 -6.80 -18.65 0.58
C ASN A 399 -5.70 -18.14 1.53
N GLY A 400 -4.66 -17.52 1.00
CA GLY A 400 -3.50 -17.07 1.78
C GLY A 400 -2.46 -18.15 2.01
N PRO A 401 -1.51 -17.92 2.94
CA PRO A 401 -0.40 -18.81 3.21
C PRO A 401 -0.83 -20.02 4.05
N VAL A 402 -1.78 -20.81 3.54
CA VAL A 402 -2.39 -21.95 4.24
C VAL A 402 -1.62 -23.26 4.09
N ILE A 403 -0.64 -23.30 3.19
CA ILE A 403 0.20 -24.49 2.96
C ILE A 403 1.41 -24.45 3.88
N ALA A 404 1.57 -25.50 4.68
CA ALA A 404 2.67 -25.67 5.62
C ALA A 404 3.84 -26.46 5.02
N HIS A 405 5.00 -26.41 5.71
CA HIS A 405 6.14 -27.23 5.34
C HIS A 405 5.81 -28.72 5.47
N GLY A 406 5.99 -29.46 4.38
CA GLY A 406 5.72 -30.90 4.32
C GLY A 406 4.32 -31.26 3.81
N ASP A 407 3.47 -30.27 3.58
CA ASP A 407 2.14 -30.50 3.00
C ASP A 407 2.23 -31.02 1.57
N THR A 408 1.12 -31.60 1.12
CA THR A 408 0.95 -32.09 -0.26
C THR A 408 -0.24 -31.42 -0.92
N ILE A 409 -0.18 -31.29 -2.23
CA ILE A 409 -1.24 -30.73 -3.07
C ILE A 409 -1.62 -31.78 -4.12
N GLY A 410 -2.91 -31.87 -4.40
CA GLY A 410 -3.41 -32.57 -5.57
C GLY A 410 -4.88 -32.29 -5.82
N THR A 411 -5.44 -33.00 -6.80
CA THR A 411 -6.82 -32.81 -7.28
C THR A 411 -7.89 -33.52 -6.45
N SER A 412 -7.46 -34.37 -5.50
CA SER A 412 -8.31 -35.13 -4.57
C SER A 412 -7.53 -35.40 -3.27
N GLU A 413 -8.20 -35.88 -2.23
CA GLU A 413 -7.51 -36.25 -0.97
C GLU A 413 -6.48 -37.38 -1.18
N GLU A 414 -6.69 -38.24 -2.17
CA GLU A 414 -5.79 -39.35 -2.50
C GLU A 414 -4.63 -38.91 -3.41
N ASP A 415 -4.78 -37.78 -4.09
CA ASP A 415 -3.77 -37.20 -4.97
C ASP A 415 -2.82 -36.34 -4.13
N GLN A 416 -1.65 -36.91 -3.81
CA GLN A 416 -0.55 -36.23 -3.12
C GLN A 416 0.65 -36.03 -4.06
N SER A 417 0.38 -35.85 -5.36
CA SER A 417 1.42 -35.83 -6.41
C SER A 417 2.39 -34.65 -6.33
N ILE A 418 2.06 -33.61 -5.55
CA ILE A 418 2.90 -32.43 -5.38
C ILE A 418 3.24 -32.26 -3.89
N ARG A 419 4.53 -32.12 -3.58
CA ARG A 419 5.00 -31.83 -2.22
C ARG A 419 5.45 -30.38 -2.08
N CYS A 420 5.12 -29.77 -0.94
CA CYS A 420 5.55 -28.43 -0.58
C CYS A 420 6.52 -28.44 0.58
N PHE A 421 7.60 -27.67 0.47
CA PHE A 421 8.52 -27.43 1.58
C PHE A 421 9.11 -26.04 1.49
N PHE A 422 9.55 -25.51 2.63
CA PHE A 422 10.05 -24.15 2.72
C PHE A 422 11.55 -24.12 2.99
N GLY A 423 12.23 -23.14 2.39
CA GLY A 423 13.64 -22.84 2.63
C GLY A 423 14.06 -21.51 2.02
N PRO A 424 15.36 -21.19 2.01
CA PRO A 424 15.86 -20.01 1.30
C PRO A 424 15.70 -20.21 -0.22
N SER A 425 15.22 -19.17 -0.92
CA SER A 425 15.13 -19.09 -2.39
C SER A 425 16.42 -19.56 -3.05
N ARG A 426 16.32 -20.38 -4.09
CA ARG A 426 17.47 -20.80 -4.91
C ARG A 426 17.71 -19.88 -6.10
N ALA A 427 16.72 -19.07 -6.48
CA ALA A 427 16.91 -18.07 -7.52
C ALA A 427 17.91 -16.99 -7.10
N ASP A 428 18.68 -16.49 -8.08
CA ASP A 428 19.58 -15.37 -7.89
C ASP A 428 18.78 -14.09 -7.62
N ARG A 429 18.92 -13.56 -6.41
CA ARG A 429 18.18 -12.39 -5.91
C ARG A 429 19.12 -11.48 -5.16
N THR A 430 18.89 -10.18 -5.30
CA THR A 430 19.65 -9.15 -4.58
C THR A 430 19.41 -9.19 -3.07
N THR A 431 18.27 -9.72 -2.64
CA THR A 431 17.93 -9.92 -1.24
C THR A 431 17.49 -11.36 -1.00
N PRO A 432 17.88 -11.98 0.14
CA PRO A 432 17.39 -13.30 0.49
C PRO A 432 15.87 -13.27 0.69
N VAL A 433 15.18 -14.19 0.03
CA VAL A 433 13.72 -14.38 0.13
C VAL A 433 13.44 -15.83 0.52
N LYS A 434 12.42 -16.07 1.34
CA LYS A 434 11.93 -17.42 1.63
C LYS A 434 11.18 -17.96 0.42
N ALA A 435 11.36 -19.23 0.08
CA ALA A 435 10.63 -19.88 -0.99
C ALA A 435 9.86 -21.11 -0.47
N MET A 436 8.68 -21.32 -1.04
CA MET A 436 7.99 -22.60 -1.05
C MET A 436 8.40 -23.36 -2.31
N PHE A 437 9.13 -24.44 -2.12
CA PHE A 437 9.48 -25.37 -3.17
C PHE A 437 8.32 -26.30 -3.45
N VAL A 438 8.03 -26.48 -4.74
CA VAL A 438 6.96 -27.33 -5.25
C VAL A 438 7.63 -28.45 -6.05
N GLU A 439 7.64 -29.64 -5.46
CA GLU A 439 8.20 -30.83 -6.08
C GLU A 439 7.09 -31.67 -6.71
N PHE A 440 7.22 -31.90 -8.01
CA PHE A 440 6.35 -32.78 -8.78
C PHE A 440 6.94 -34.19 -8.77
N ASP A 441 6.07 -35.18 -8.57
CA ASP A 441 6.36 -36.61 -8.60
C ASP A 441 7.01 -37.15 -7.32
N ILE A 442 6.19 -37.82 -6.52
CA ILE A 442 6.64 -38.67 -5.42
C ILE A 442 6.25 -40.11 -5.74
N ASP A 443 7.13 -40.81 -6.47
CA ASP A 443 7.15 -42.28 -6.45
C ASP A 443 7.27 -42.83 -5.00
N ARG A 444 7.55 -41.99 -3.98
CA ARG A 444 7.62 -42.32 -2.53
C ARG A 444 7.32 -41.12 -1.60
N PRO A 445 6.05 -40.78 -1.29
CA PRO A 445 5.69 -39.70 -0.35
C PRO A 445 6.31 -39.85 1.05
N ASP A 446 6.73 -41.06 1.42
CA ASP A 446 7.27 -41.45 2.72
C ASP A 446 8.79 -41.24 2.87
N ARG A 447 9.53 -40.85 1.83
CA ARG A 447 10.99 -40.70 1.91
C ARG A 447 11.44 -39.24 1.78
N PRO A 448 12.17 -38.69 2.77
CA PRO A 448 12.93 -37.45 2.56
C PRO A 448 13.94 -37.64 1.43
N ARG A 449 14.05 -36.66 0.53
CA ARG A 449 15.12 -36.60 -0.46
C ARG A 449 16.47 -36.66 0.25
N LYS A 450 17.41 -37.48 -0.25
CA LYS A 450 18.72 -37.77 0.38
C LYS A 450 19.66 -36.55 0.44
N ASP A 451 19.31 -35.53 -0.33
CA ASP A 451 20.04 -34.32 -0.68
C ASP A 451 19.53 -33.06 0.05
N MET A 452 18.49 -33.19 0.88
CA MET A 452 18.11 -32.12 1.81
C MET A 452 18.83 -32.28 3.14
N PRO A 453 19.48 -31.22 3.68
CA PRO A 453 19.93 -31.24 5.06
C PRO A 453 18.71 -31.44 5.97
N LEU A 454 18.71 -32.54 6.73
CA LEU A 454 17.68 -32.81 7.72
C LEU A 454 17.55 -31.59 8.65
N PRO A 455 16.32 -31.15 9.00
CA PRO A 455 16.16 -30.17 10.05
C PRO A 455 16.91 -30.63 11.31
N PRO A 456 17.49 -29.72 12.10
CA PRO A 456 18.39 -30.06 13.22
C PRO A 456 17.81 -31.09 14.21
N THR A 457 16.49 -31.20 14.28
CA THR A 457 15.71 -32.11 15.13
C THR A 457 15.72 -33.58 14.69
N LEU A 458 16.20 -33.90 13.48
CA LEU A 458 16.19 -35.25 12.90
C LEU A 458 17.59 -35.75 12.52
N ARG A 459 18.65 -35.30 13.19
CA ARG A 459 19.98 -35.91 13.03
C ARG A 459 20.03 -37.28 13.72
N PRO A 460 20.38 -38.38 13.02
CA PRO A 460 20.49 -39.72 13.62
C PRO A 460 21.59 -39.84 14.69
N ASP A 461 22.49 -38.86 14.78
CA ASP A 461 23.68 -38.90 15.65
C ASP A 461 23.52 -38.15 16.97
N ALA A 462 22.29 -37.80 17.37
CA ALA A 462 22.03 -37.36 18.74
C ALA A 462 22.24 -38.57 19.69
N PRO A 463 23.15 -38.50 20.68
CA PRO A 463 23.46 -39.63 21.53
C PRO A 463 22.20 -40.09 22.29
N ALA A 464 21.86 -41.37 22.14
CA ALA A 464 20.79 -42.03 22.87
C ALA A 464 21.12 -42.03 24.37
N GLY A 465 20.65 -41.03 25.11
CA GLY A 465 21.02 -40.93 26.51
C GLY A 465 20.48 -39.73 27.28
N ALA A 466 19.17 -39.49 27.24
CA ALA A 466 18.42 -38.93 28.38
C ALA A 466 16.93 -38.90 28.03
N SER A 467 16.15 -39.85 28.56
CA SER A 467 14.70 -39.68 28.63
C SER A 467 14.41 -38.66 29.74
N PRO A 468 13.73 -37.53 29.47
CA PRO A 468 13.21 -36.69 30.55
C PRO A 468 12.07 -37.43 31.28
N PRO A 469 11.86 -37.18 32.57
CA PRO A 469 10.84 -37.85 33.35
C PRO A 469 9.45 -37.54 32.79
N THR A 470 8.66 -38.59 32.57
CA THR A 470 7.26 -38.52 32.18
C THR A 470 6.46 -37.78 33.26
N PRO A 471 5.84 -36.61 32.98
CA PRO A 471 4.89 -36.03 33.90
C PRO A 471 3.59 -36.84 33.87
N ALA A 472 3.06 -37.18 35.04
CA ALA A 472 1.78 -37.86 35.19
C ALA A 472 0.65 -36.99 34.58
N ARG A 473 -0.11 -37.56 33.63
CA ARG A 473 -1.34 -36.97 33.09
C ARG A 473 -2.47 -37.08 34.14
N PRO A 474 -3.11 -35.97 34.55
CA PRO A 474 -4.45 -36.03 35.11
C PRO A 474 -5.45 -36.27 33.97
N GLY A 475 -6.44 -37.13 34.22
CA GLY A 475 -7.41 -37.57 33.21
C GLY A 475 -8.19 -36.41 32.59
N GLY A 476 -8.20 -36.37 31.26
CA GLY A 476 -8.99 -35.47 30.44
C GLY A 476 -9.46 -36.19 29.18
N ALA A 477 -10.73 -36.05 28.86
CA ALA A 477 -11.46 -36.71 27.78
C ALA A 477 -10.84 -36.49 26.38
N PRO A 478 -11.09 -37.39 25.40
CA PRO A 478 -10.50 -37.28 24.07
C PRO A 478 -11.04 -36.07 23.32
N LEU A 479 -10.12 -35.21 22.84
CA LEU A 479 -10.42 -34.15 21.88
C LEU A 479 -10.65 -34.77 20.48
N PRO A 480 -11.57 -34.23 19.67
CA PRO A 480 -11.85 -34.75 18.34
C PRO A 480 -10.69 -34.46 17.38
N ALA A 481 -10.39 -35.44 16.52
CA ALA A 481 -9.39 -35.33 15.46
C ALA A 481 -9.74 -34.18 14.48
N ARG A 482 -8.80 -33.26 14.26
CA ARG A 482 -8.87 -32.30 13.14
C ARG A 482 -8.74 -33.06 11.82
N ARG A 483 -9.71 -32.88 10.93
CA ARG A 483 -9.70 -33.42 9.57
C ARG A 483 -8.85 -32.54 8.63
N PRO A 484 -8.15 -33.12 7.65
CA PRO A 484 -7.49 -32.37 6.58
C PRO A 484 -8.54 -31.61 5.73
N ALA A 485 -8.14 -30.46 5.19
CA ALA A 485 -8.99 -29.59 4.40
C ALA A 485 -9.24 -30.18 3.01
N THR A 486 -10.50 -30.52 2.73
CA THR A 486 -10.96 -31.00 1.41
C THR A 486 -11.23 -29.85 0.44
N PHE A 487 -10.85 -30.03 -0.83
CA PHE A 487 -11.36 -29.24 -1.96
C PHE A 487 -12.87 -29.46 -2.15
N GLY A 488 -13.67 -28.46 -1.73
CA GLY A 488 -15.09 -28.42 -2.03
C GLY A 488 -15.34 -27.96 -3.47
N ARG A 489 -15.61 -28.89 -4.39
CA ARG A 489 -16.22 -28.59 -5.70
C ARG A 489 -17.60 -27.95 -5.49
N LYS A 490 -17.72 -26.63 -5.64
CA LYS A 490 -18.96 -25.96 -6.08
C LYS A 490 -18.64 -24.70 -6.89
N GLY A 491 -18.98 -24.74 -8.17
CA GLY A 491 -19.28 -23.55 -8.99
C GLY A 491 -18.14 -23.00 -9.83
N LEU A 492 -17.83 -23.67 -10.94
CA LEU A 492 -17.45 -23.00 -12.20
C LEU A 492 -18.67 -23.01 -13.12
#